data_AF-A0A101HIS0-F1
#
_entry.id   AF-A0A101HIS0-F1
#
_cell.length_a   1.000
_cell.length_b   1.000
_cell.length_c   1.000
_cell.angle_alpha   90.00
_cell.angle_beta   90.00
_cell.angle_gamma   90.00
#
_symmetry.space_group_name_H-M   'P 1'
#
loop_
_entity.id
_entity.type
_entity.pdbx_description
1 polymer ?
#
loop_
_entity_poly.entity_id
_entity_poly.type
_entity_poly.pdbx_seq_one_letter_code
_entity_poly.pdbx_strand_id
1 'polypeptide(L)' 'KRAIQKYIEDEMAEQILRSGMKEGETILVDFDSEKQQIVMKVEEKVNES' A
#
# COMPACT_ATOMS: atom_id res chain seq x y z
N LYS A 1 2.97 -20.14 6.46
CA LYS A 1 2.86 -18.68 6.17
C LYS A 1 1.41 -18.24 6.42
N ARG A 2 1.16 -17.08 7.01
CA ARG A 2 -0.21 -16.57 7.21
C ARG A 2 -0.73 -16.04 5.87
N ALA A 3 -1.92 -16.45 5.43
CA ALA A 3 -2.46 -16.09 4.10
C ALA A 3 -2.53 -14.57 3.87
N ILE A 4 -2.79 -13.81 4.93
CA ILE A 4 -2.85 -12.33 4.90
C ILE A 4 -1.51 -11.69 4.50
N GLN A 5 -0.38 -12.29 4.90
CA GLN A 5 0.94 -11.79 4.54
C GLN A 5 1.15 -11.93 3.05
N LYS A 6 0.85 -13.09 2.46
CA LYS A 6 1.04 -13.31 1.03
C LYS A 6 0.19 -12.35 0.18
N TYR A 7 -1.07 -12.14 0.57
CA TYR A 7 -2.00 -11.29 -0.18
C TYR A 7 -1.59 -9.82 -0.18
N ILE A 8 -1.06 -9.32 0.93
CA ILE A 8 -0.58 -7.94 1.05
C ILE A 8 0.83 -7.79 0.46
N GLU A 9 1.71 -8.76 0.68
CA GLU A 9 3.12 -8.76 0.23
C GLU A 9 3.24 -8.76 -1.30
N ASP A 10 2.43 -9.56 -2.01
CA ASP A 10 2.44 -9.62 -3.46
C ASP A 10 1.95 -8.29 -4.08
N GLU A 11 0.84 -7.72 -3.57
CA GLU A 11 0.29 -6.44 -4.03
C GLU A 11 1.24 -5.26 -3.72
N MET A 12 1.86 -5.24 -2.53
CA MET A 12 2.85 -4.22 -2.18
C MET A 12 4.09 -4.30 -3.08
N ALA A 13 4.58 -5.50 -3.38
CA ALA A 13 5.73 -5.68 -4.26
C ALA A 13 5.44 -5.14 -5.66
N GLU A 14 4.25 -5.43 -6.21
CA GLU A 14 3.82 -4.91 -7.50
C GLU A 14 3.68 -3.37 -7.49
N GLN A 15 3.12 -2.80 -6.42
CA GLN A 15 3.04 -1.35 -6.25
C GLN A 15 4.42 -0.69 -6.21
N ILE A 16 5.37 -1.22 -5.44
CA ILE A 16 6.75 -0.69 -5.37
C ILE A 16 7.41 -0.67 -6.76
N LEU A 17 7.21 -1.74 -7.54
CA LEU A 17 7.72 -1.83 -8.91
C LEU A 17 7.08 -0.81 -9.87
N ARG A 18 5.80 -0.49 -9.68
CA ARG A 18 5.02 0.39 -10.57
C ARG A 18 5.08 1.87 -10.21
N SER A 19 5.07 2.21 -8.92
CA SER A 19 4.88 3.59 -8.43
C SER A 19 6.19 4.33 -8.16
N GLY A 20 7.34 3.64 -8.19
CA GLY A 20 8.62 4.26 -7.86
C GLY A 20 8.68 4.73 -6.40
N MET A 21 7.98 4.01 -5.51
CA MET A 21 7.98 4.23 -4.07
C MET A 21 9.38 4.51 -3.54
N LYS A 22 9.50 5.59 -2.78
CA LYS A 22 10.76 6.06 -2.23
C LYS A 22 10.89 5.65 -0.77
N GLU A 23 12.13 5.46 -0.36
CA GLU A 23 12.45 5.19 1.02
C GLU A 23 11.94 6.33 1.91
N GLY A 24 11.25 5.98 3.00
CA GLY A 24 10.65 6.93 3.93
C GLY A 24 9.20 7.31 3.66
N GLU A 25 8.58 6.79 2.58
CA GLU A 25 7.15 6.95 2.33
C GLU A 25 6.30 6.07 3.26
N THR A 26 5.11 6.57 3.62
CA THR A 26 4.14 5.83 4.43
C THR A 26 3.07 5.25 3.53
N ILE A 27 2.72 3.98 3.75
CA ILE A 27 1.68 3.29 3.00
C ILE A 27 0.49 3.07 3.93
N LEU A 28 -0.64 3.64 3.56
CA LEU A 28 -1.92 3.35 4.20
C LEU A 28 -2.52 2.11 3.52
N VAL A 29 -2.76 1.07 4.31
CA VAL A 29 -3.47 -0.15 3.87
C VAL A 29 -4.82 -0.17 4.54
N ASP A 30 -5.88 -0.27 3.74
CA ASP A 30 -7.27 -0.27 4.21
C ASP A 30 -8.10 -1.32 3.46
N PHE A 31 -9.32 -1.58 3.93
CA PHE A 31 -10.27 -2.49 3.27
C PHE A 31 -11.50 -1.69 2.80
N ASP A 32 -11.66 -1.59 1.49
CA ASP A 32 -12.86 -1.03 0.88
C ASP A 32 -14.01 -2.04 1.03
N SER A 33 -14.87 -1.80 2.01
CA SER A 33 -16.02 -2.67 2.31
C SER A 33 -17.11 -2.64 1.23
N GLU A 34 -17.17 -1.61 0.39
CA GLU A 34 -18.14 -1.56 -0.71
C GLU A 34 -17.67 -2.45 -1.87
N LYS A 35 -16.37 -2.39 -2.18
CA LYS A 35 -15.76 -3.16 -3.27
C LYS A 35 -15.20 -4.51 -2.82
N GLN A 36 -15.26 -4.81 -1.52
CA GLN A 36 -14.74 -6.03 -0.89
C GLN A 36 -13.27 -6.32 -1.27
N GLN A 37 -12.43 -5.29 -1.23
CA GLN A 37 -11.02 -5.39 -1.63
C GLN A 37 -10.09 -4.61 -0.71
N ILE A 38 -8.83 -5.05 -0.62
CA ILE A 38 -7.78 -4.29 0.04
C ILE A 38 -7.36 -3.15 -0.87
N VAL A 39 -7.21 -1.96 -0.31
CA VAL A 39 -6.72 -0.77 -1.01
C VAL A 39 -5.44 -0.27 -0.35
N MET A 40 -4.49 0.16 -1.16
CA MET A 40 -3.22 0.73 -0.71
C MET A 40 -3.07 2.12 -1.28
N LYS A 41 -2.67 3.07 -0.43
CA LYS A 41 -2.40 4.45 -0.84
C LYS A 41 -1.05 4.88 -0.28
N VAL A 42 -0.25 5.55 -1.12
CA VAL A 42 0.94 6.24 -0.66
C VAL A 42 0.48 7.54 -0.02
N GLU A 43 0.79 7.73 1.26
CA GLU A 43 0.63 9.03 1.89
C GLU A 43 1.82 9.89 1.45
N GLU A 44 1.56 10.83 0.55
CA GLU A 44 2.49 11.94 0.34
C GLU A 44 2.53 12.74 1.64
N LYS A 45 3.72 12.86 2.24
CA LYS A 45 3.92 13.86 3.28
C LYS A 45 3.58 15.21 2.66
N VAL A 46 2.48 15.81 3.08
CA VAL A 46 2.26 17.23 2.89
C VAL A 46 3.40 17.91 3.66
N ASN A 47 4.43 18.35 2.94
CA ASN A 47 5.46 19.20 3.52
C ASN A 47 4.72 20.48 3.96
N GLU A 48 4.37 20.55 5.24
CA GLU A 48 4.02 21.81 5.87
C GLU A 48 5.23 22.72 5.69
N SER A 49 5.02 23.77 4.89
CA SER A 49 6.02 24.75 4.47
C SER A 49 6.37 25.71 5.59
#